data_AF-A0A1E4Y333-F1
#
_entry.id   AF-A0A1E4Y333-F1
#
_cell.length_a   1.000
_cell.length_b   1.000
_cell.length_c   1.000
_cell.angle_alpha   90.00
_cell.angle_beta   90.00
_cell.angle_gamma   90.00
#
_symmetry.space_group_name_H-M   'P 1'
#
loop_
_entity.id
_entity.type
_entity.pdbx_description
1 polymer ?
#
loop_
_entity_poly.entity_id
_entity_poly.type
_entity_poly.pdbx_seq_one_letter_code
_entity_poly.pdbx_strand_id
1 'polypeptide(L)'
;MHNVIDVEFKMLWTAPVYLATSSRDGCLIQGPEDAIHFLSRRWPCERSSSYTRATEKCVAAVSHKIPVEASRAAFVIACLDAHLMSGSRSS
;
A
#
# COMPACT_ATOMS: atom_id res chain seq x y z
N MET A 1 -28.49 -23.93 -6.35
CA MET A 1 -27.33 -23.47 -5.54
C MET A 1 -26.82 -22.20 -6.19
N HIS A 2 -27.08 -21.05 -5.57
CA HIS A 2 -26.57 -19.78 -6.08
C HIS A 2 -25.09 -19.74 -5.70
N ASN A 3 -24.22 -19.88 -6.69
CA ASN A 3 -22.81 -19.56 -6.53
C ASN A 3 -22.77 -18.05 -6.29
N VAL A 4 -22.72 -17.67 -5.02
CA VAL A 4 -22.39 -16.30 -4.62
C VAL A 4 -20.99 -16.09 -5.15
N ILE A 5 -20.90 -15.46 -6.32
CA ILE A 5 -19.65 -14.87 -6.76
C ILE A 5 -19.45 -13.76 -5.74
N ASP A 6 -18.59 -14.01 -4.77
CA ASP A 6 -18.02 -12.96 -3.95
C ASP A 6 -17.22 -12.12 -4.94
N VAL A 7 -17.91 -11.20 -5.61
CA VAL A 7 -17.29 -10.13 -6.39
C VAL A 7 -16.72 -9.23 -5.30
N GLU A 8 -15.57 -9.67 -4.79
CA GLU A 8 -14.68 -8.85 -3.99
C GLU A 8 -14.28 -7.75 -4.98
N PHE A 9 -15.00 -6.62 -4.94
CA PHE A 9 -14.78 -5.44 -5.76
C PHE A 9 -13.43 -4.84 -5.32
N LYS A 10 -12.35 -5.56 -5.61
CA LYS A 10 -11.00 -5.15 -5.29
C LYS A 10 -10.72 -3.93 -6.12
N MET A 11 -10.65 -2.79 -5.45
CA MET A 11 -10.29 -1.54 -6.08
C MET A 11 -8.80 -1.60 -6.41
N LEU A 12 -8.45 -2.14 -7.57
CA LEU A 12 -7.06 -2.24 -7.98
C LEU A 12 -6.54 -0.88 -8.43
N TRP A 13 -5.26 -0.63 -8.16
CA TRP A 13 -4.56 0.50 -8.75
C TRP A 13 -4.30 0.23 -10.23
N THR A 14 -4.28 1.29 -11.04
CA THR A 14 -3.98 1.16 -12.48
C THR A 14 -2.57 0.61 -12.70
N ALA A 15 -1.65 0.97 -11.81
CA ALA A 15 -0.29 0.48 -11.79
C ALA A 15 0.05 -0.08 -10.39
N PRO A 16 0.38 -1.37 -10.28
CA PRO A 16 0.74 -1.96 -9.00
C PRO A 16 2.05 -1.37 -8.48
N VAL A 17 2.24 -1.37 -7.17
CA VAL A 17 3.44 -0.84 -6.51
C VAL A 17 4.28 -2.01 -6.02
N TYR A 18 5.51 -2.11 -6.52
CA TYR A 18 6.49 -3.08 -6.05
C TYR A 18 7.26 -2.50 -4.86
N LEU A 19 7.17 -3.17 -3.72
CA LEU A 19 7.94 -2.82 -2.53
C LEU A 19 9.10 -3.78 -2.36
N ALA A 20 10.31 -3.24 -2.48
CA ALA A 20 11.55 -3.93 -2.17
C ALA A 20 11.76 -3.95 -0.65
N THR A 21 10.88 -4.67 0.06
CA THR A 21 11.14 -5.02 1.46
C THR A 21 12.40 -5.87 1.54
N SER A 22 13.13 -5.81 2.65
CA SER A 22 14.36 -6.58 2.91
C SER A 22 14.17 -8.11 2.88
N SER A 23 12.94 -8.58 2.68
CA SER A 23 12.63 -9.97 2.44
C SER A 23 12.88 -10.33 0.98
N ARG A 24 13.46 -11.51 0.75
CA ARG A 24 13.89 -12.02 -0.57
C ARG A 24 12.76 -12.11 -1.62
N ASP A 25 11.51 -11.99 -1.17
CA ASP A 25 10.30 -11.77 -1.95
C ASP A 25 9.82 -10.34 -1.70
N GLY A 26 10.02 -9.45 -2.68
CA GLY A 26 9.39 -8.13 -2.65
C GLY A 26 7.86 -8.27 -2.62
N CYS A 27 7.17 -7.32 -1.98
CA CYS A 27 5.70 -7.34 -1.94
C CYS A 27 5.13 -6.56 -3.13
N LEU A 28 4.26 -7.20 -3.90
CA LEU A 28 3.51 -6.58 -4.97
C LEU A 28 2.15 -6.11 -4.45
N ILE A 29 1.98 -4.79 -4.36
CA ILE A 29 0.73 -4.19 -3.91
C ILE A 29 -0.11 -3.83 -5.13
N GLN A 30 -1.18 -4.59 -5.36
CA GLN A 30 -2.06 -4.39 -6.51
C GLN A 30 -3.20 -3.38 -6.25
N GLY A 31 -3.44 -3.02 -4.98
CA GLY A 31 -4.49 -2.08 -4.61
C GLY A 31 -4.36 -1.55 -3.17
N PRO A 32 -5.24 -0.64 -2.76
CA PRO A 32 -5.20 0.02 -1.46
C PRO A 32 -5.55 -0.94 -0.31
N GLU A 33 -6.37 -1.97 -0.55
CA GLU A 33 -6.63 -3.02 0.45
C GLU A 33 -5.37 -3.83 0.75
N ASP A 34 -4.67 -4.25 -0.31
CA ASP A 34 -3.39 -4.95 -0.20
C ASP A 34 -2.34 -4.06 0.48
N ALA A 35 -2.36 -2.76 0.18
CA ALA A 35 -1.52 -1.76 0.82
C ALA A 35 -1.78 -1.69 2.33
N ILE A 36 -3.04 -1.61 2.78
CA ILE A 36 -3.42 -1.58 4.20
C ILE A 36 -2.98 -2.87 4.90
N HIS A 37 -3.11 -4.00 4.22
CA HIS A 37 -2.67 -5.30 4.74
C HIS A 37 -1.16 -5.35 4.93
N PHE A 38 -0.41 -4.86 3.94
CA PHE A 38 1.04 -4.76 4.00
C PHE A 38 1.50 -3.81 5.11
N LEU A 39 0.87 -2.63 5.22
CA LEU A 39 1.10 -1.67 6.31
C LEU A 39 0.93 -2.34 7.67
N SER A 40 -0.13 -3.12 7.85
CA SER A 40 -0.44 -3.73 9.14
C SER A 40 0.46 -4.92 9.50
N ARG A 41 0.91 -5.71 8.53
CA ARG A 41 1.65 -6.97 8.78
C ARG A 41 3.15 -6.90 8.58
N ARG A 42 3.62 -6.09 7.61
CA ARG A 42 4.99 -6.16 7.10
C ARG A 42 5.78 -4.88 7.32
N TRP A 43 5.16 -3.83 7.84
CA TRP A 43 5.80 -2.55 8.06
C TRP A 43 6.78 -2.61 9.24
N PRO A 44 8.10 -2.45 9.00
CA PRO A 44 9.12 -2.59 10.03
C PRO A 44 9.44 -1.26 10.74
N CYS A 45 9.07 -0.13 10.14
CA CYS A 45 9.35 1.19 10.70
C CYS A 45 8.27 1.56 11.71
N GLU A 46 8.64 1.57 12.98
CA GLU A 46 7.77 1.80 14.13
C GLU A 46 6.92 3.08 13.97
N ARG A 47 5.71 2.92 13.40
CA ARG A 47 4.63 3.92 13.27
C ARG A 47 5.07 5.37 13.00
N SER A 48 5.90 5.56 11.99
CA SER A 48 6.25 6.90 11.49
C SER A 48 4.98 7.66 11.06
N SER A 49 4.97 8.99 11.15
CA SER A 49 3.81 9.82 10.74
C SER A 49 3.35 9.53 9.30
N SER A 50 4.28 9.09 8.45
CA SER A 50 4.06 8.65 7.06
C SER A 50 3.18 7.40 6.96
N TYR A 51 3.32 6.44 7.90
CA TYR A 51 2.47 5.25 7.99
C TYR A 51 1.00 5.61 8.25
N THR A 52 0.76 6.47 9.25
CA THR A 52 -0.61 6.87 9.63
C THR A 52 -1.29 7.57 8.47
N ARG A 53 -0.58 8.52 7.85
CA ARG A 53 -1.08 9.29 6.72
C ARG A 53 -1.33 8.43 5.48
N ALA A 54 -0.48 7.43 5.20
CA ALA A 54 -0.73 6.48 4.12
C ALA A 54 -1.94 5.59 4.41
N THR A 55 -2.08 5.11 5.63
CA THR A 55 -3.22 4.28 6.06
C THR A 55 -4.54 5.04 5.91
N GLU A 56 -4.61 6.27 6.42
CA GLU A 56 -5.79 7.12 6.29
C GLU A 56 -6.18 7.36 4.83
N LYS A 57 -5.18 7.60 3.96
CA LYS A 57 -5.43 7.79 2.52
C LYS A 57 -5.88 6.51 1.84
N CYS A 58 -5.31 5.36 2.18
CA CYS A 58 -5.76 4.07 1.64
C CYS A 58 -7.19 3.74 2.06
N VAL A 59 -7.54 3.97 3.33
CA VAL A 59 -8.90 3.79 3.84
C VAL A 59 -9.87 4.77 3.18
N ALA A 60 -9.47 6.02 2.96
CA ALA A 60 -10.28 7.00 2.24
C ALA A 60 -10.51 6.59 0.77
N ALA A 61 -9.53 5.96 0.12
CA ALA A 61 -9.68 5.46 -1.24
C ALA A 61 -10.61 4.24 -1.31
N VAL A 62 -10.49 3.28 -0.37
CA VAL A 62 -11.43 2.16 -0.23
C VAL A 62 -12.86 2.65 0.01
N SER A 63 -13.00 3.74 0.79
CA SER A 63 -14.29 4.39 1.05
C SER A 63 -14.82 5.24 -0.13
N HIS A 64 -14.18 5.21 -1.30
CA HIS A 64 -14.48 6.07 -2.46
C HIS A 64 -14.45 7.59 -2.17
N LYS A 65 -13.83 8.02 -1.06
CA LYS A 65 -13.74 9.45 -0.69
C LYS A 65 -12.67 10.19 -1.48
N ILE A 66 -11.65 9.48 -1.95
CA ILE A 66 -10.57 10.00 -2.78
C ILE A 66 -10.31 9.05 -3.96
N PRO A 67 -9.73 9.52 -5.08
CA PRO A 67 -9.34 8.64 -6.18
C PRO A 67 -8.26 7.66 -5.74
N VAL A 68 -8.33 6.43 -6.26
CA VAL A 68 -7.41 5.33 -5.92
C VAL A 68 -5.94 5.70 -6.18
N GLU A 69 -5.71 6.48 -7.25
CA GLU A 69 -4.39 6.98 -7.62
C GLU A 69 -3.81 7.99 -6.61
N ALA A 70 -4.66 8.77 -5.94
CA ALA A 70 -4.20 9.67 -4.88
C ALA A 70 -3.77 8.91 -3.62
N SER A 71 -4.44 7.79 -3.31
CA SER A 71 -3.99 6.87 -2.26
C SER A 71 -2.67 6.22 -2.63
N ARG A 72 -2.51 5.77 -3.88
CA ARG A 72 -1.25 5.21 -4.39
C ARG A 72 -0.09 6.19 -4.23
N ALA A 73 -0.25 7.44 -4.64
CA ALA A 73 0.78 8.45 -4.50
C ALA A 73 1.19 8.64 -3.03
N ALA A 74 0.21 8.75 -2.12
CA ALA A 74 0.49 8.87 -0.69
C ALA A 74 1.23 7.64 -0.12
N PHE A 75 0.87 6.44 -0.59
CA PHE A 75 1.50 5.19 -0.18
C PHE A 75 2.95 5.10 -0.66
N VAL A 76 3.22 5.44 -1.92
CA VAL A 76 4.58 5.46 -2.49
C VAL A 76 5.47 6.45 -1.73
N ILE A 77 4.95 7.65 -1.44
CA ILE A 77 5.67 8.65 -0.63
C ILE A 77 6.01 8.11 0.76
N ALA A 78 5.06 7.44 1.42
CA ALA A 78 5.32 6.84 2.73
C ALA A 78 6.36 5.72 2.67
N CYS A 79 6.36 4.91 1.61
CA CYS A 79 7.36 3.86 1.42
C CYS A 79 8.76 4.43 1.13
N LEU A 80 8.84 5.54 0.39
CA LEU A 80 10.08 6.28 0.16
C LEU A 80 10.62 6.85 1.47
N ASP A 81 9.76 7.50 2.25
CA ASP A 81 10.13 8.10 3.55
C ASP A 81 10.60 7.05 4.57
N ALA A 82 9.91 5.90 4.61
CA ALA A 82 10.28 4.76 5.43
C ALA A 82 11.52 3.99 4.94
N HIS A 83 12.19 4.45 3.87
CA HIS A 83 13.34 3.77 3.25
C HIS A 83 13.04 2.31 2.84
N LEU A 84 11.76 1.98 2.64
CA LEU A 84 11.32 0.67 2.16
C LEU A 84 11.53 0.52 0.65
N MET A 85 11.74 1.64 -0.04
CA MET A 85 12.25 1.66 -1.40
C MET A 85 13.75 1.91 -1.31
N SER A 86 14.55 0.84 -1.37
CA SER A 86 16.00 0.95 -1.28
C SER A 86 16.55 1.63 -2.54
N GLY A 87 16.57 2.96 -2.51
CA GLY A 87 17.33 3.80 -3.42
C GLY A 87 18.52 4.37 -2.67
N SER A 88 19.66 3.67 -2.74
CA SER A 88 21.00 4.18 -2.42
C SER A 88 21.26 4.64 -0.97
N ARG A 89 21.81 3.70 -0.19
CA ARG A 89 22.72 3.99 0.92
C ARG A 89 23.79 4.98 0.42
N SER A 90 23.77 6.21 0.90
CA SER A 90 24.86 7.17 0.68
C SER A 90 25.78 7.14 1.90
N SER A 91 27.07 6.98 1.59
CA SER A 91 28.24 6.76 2.46
C SER A 91 28.48 7.80 3.53
#